data_AF-A0A5J4TLU0-F1
#
_entry.id   AF-A0A5J4TLU0-F1
#
_cell.length_a   1.000
_cell.length_b   1.000
_cell.length_c   1.000
_cell.angle_alpha   90.00
_cell.angle_beta   90.00
_cell.angle_gamma   90.00
#
_symmetry.space_group_name_H-M   'P 1'
#
loop_
_entity.id
_entity.type
_entity.pdbx_description
1 polymer ?
#
loop_
_entity_poly.entity_id
_entity_poly.type
_entity_poly.pdbx_seq_one_letter_code
_entity_poly.pdbx_strand_id
1 'polypeptide(L)'
;MSRIEDFKKIKKLPGSAKGKTFLAKKLSTMEIYVLKSVDYLDEEDKRRADEEVAQMSRLDSRFIVRLIDTFVQNDELFMVMEYCPDGDLRNTIDELQKLPEKERIIRVWEIVGQ
;
A
#
# COMPACT_ATOMS: atom_id res chain seq x y z
N MET A 1 -16.75 0.06 11.12
CA MET A 1 -15.40 -0.52 11.02
C MET A 1 -15.45 -1.56 9.94
N SER A 2 -14.51 -1.53 8.99
CA SER A 2 -14.47 -2.53 7.91
C SER A 2 -14.12 -3.93 8.44
N ARG A 3 -14.45 -4.96 7.67
CA ARG A 3 -14.06 -6.36 7.92
C ARG A 3 -13.49 -7.00 6.67
N ILE A 4 -12.81 -8.15 6.80
CA ILE A 4 -12.21 -8.83 5.64
C ILE A 4 -13.25 -9.22 4.59
N GLU A 5 -14.48 -9.54 5.02
CA GLU A 5 -15.58 -9.95 4.15
C GLU A 5 -16.07 -8.80 3.24
N ASP A 6 -15.78 -7.55 3.61
CA ASP A 6 -16.10 -6.37 2.80
C ASP A 6 -15.20 -6.25 1.56
N PHE A 7 -14.14 -7.06 1.48
CA PHE A 7 -13.10 -6.97 0.45
C PHE A 7 -12.94 -8.27 -0.34
N LYS A 8 -13.09 -8.17 -1.66
CA LYS A 8 -12.70 -9.25 -2.58
C LYS A 8 -11.23 -9.12 -2.95
N LYS A 9 -10.38 -10.03 -2.46
CA LYS A 9 -8.96 -10.12 -2.86
C LYS A 9 -8.86 -10.45 -4.35
N ILE A 10 -8.16 -9.61 -5.11
CA ILE A 10 -7.95 -9.75 -6.55
C ILE A 10 -6.61 -10.42 -6.83
N LYS A 11 -5.54 -9.90 -6.24
CA LYS A 11 -4.16 -10.33 -6.53
C LYS A 11 -3.30 -10.19 -5.29
N LYS A 12 -2.48 -11.20 -5.01
CA LYS A 12 -1.41 -11.08 -4.00
C LYS A 12 -0.29 -10.21 -4.58
N LEU A 13 0.08 -9.16 -3.86
CA LEU A 13 1.21 -8.31 -4.23
C LEU A 13 2.50 -8.88 -3.61
N PRO A 14 3.67 -8.63 -4.22
CA PRO A 14 4.96 -8.94 -3.60
C PRO A 14 5.01 -8.26 -2.22
N GLY A 15 5.14 -9.07 -1.17
CA GLY A 15 5.10 -8.60 0.22
C GLY A 15 6.50 -8.39 0.78
N SER A 16 6.61 -7.50 1.75
CA SER A 16 7.73 -7.45 2.68
C SER A 16 7.75 -8.70 3.57
N ALA A 17 8.88 -8.99 4.22
CA ALA A 17 9.06 -10.18 5.06
C ALA A 17 8.06 -10.32 6.23
N LYS A 18 7.36 -9.25 6.58
CA LYS A 18 6.37 -9.19 7.67
C LYS A 18 5.00 -8.89 7.07
N GLY A 19 4.16 -9.93 6.97
CA GLY A 19 2.77 -9.80 6.56
C GLY A 19 2.44 -10.19 5.13
N LYS A 20 1.15 -10.07 4.79
CA LYS A 20 0.61 -10.39 3.45
C LYS A 20 -0.02 -9.13 2.86
N THR A 21 0.27 -8.82 1.61
CA THR A 21 -0.32 -7.67 0.93
C THR A 21 -1.11 -8.11 -0.29
N PHE A 22 -2.33 -7.57 -0.44
CA PHE A 22 -3.25 -7.92 -1.52
C PHE A 22 -3.82 -6.66 -2.16
N LEU A 23 -3.94 -6.69 -3.48
CA LEU A 23 -4.88 -5.82 -4.18
C LEU A 23 -6.29 -6.36 -3.95
N ALA A 24 -7.21 -5.52 -3.48
CA ALA A 24 -8.56 -5.93 -3.14
C ALA A 24 -9.59 -4.90 -3.60
N LYS A 25 -10.81 -5.37 -3.88
CA LYS A 25 -11.96 -4.54 -4.23
C LYS A 25 -12.91 -4.46 -3.06
N LYS A 26 -13.24 -3.26 -2.59
CA LYS A 26 -14.27 -3.06 -1.58
C LYS A 26 -15.64 -3.29 -2.23
N LEU A 27 -16.46 -4.18 -1.66
CA LEU A 27 -17.71 -4.61 -2.29
C LEU A 27 -18.79 -3.52 -2.31
N SER A 28 -18.82 -2.65 -1.29
CA SER A 28 -19.81 -1.58 -1.19
C SER A 28 -19.58 -0.41 -2.14
N THR A 29 -18.32 0.01 -2.32
CA THR A 29 -17.97 1.14 -3.19
C THR A 29 -17.48 0.72 -4.57
N MET A 30 -17.15 -0.56 -4.74
CA MET A 30 -16.52 -1.11 -5.95
C MET A 30 -15.16 -0.49 -6.29
N GLU A 31 -14.53 0.20 -5.34
CA GLU A 31 -13.21 0.78 -5.50
C GLU A 31 -12.09 -0.21 -5.14
N ILE A 32 -10.90 0.08 -5.65
CA ILE A 32 -9.71 -0.75 -5.48
C ILE A 32 -8.85 -0.16 -4.36
N TYR A 33 -8.40 -1.05 -3.48
CA TYR A 33 -7.57 -0.73 -2.32
C TYR A 33 -6.42 -1.73 -2.22
N VAL A 34 -5.41 -1.37 -1.45
CA VAL A 34 -4.37 -2.31 -1.00
C VAL A 34 -4.70 -2.73 0.43
N LEU A 35 -4.77 -4.04 0.64
CA LEU A 35 -5.01 -4.63 1.94
C LEU A 35 -3.72 -5.29 2.43
N LYS A 36 -3.10 -4.71 3.44
CA LYS A 36 -1.93 -5.27 4.11
C LYS A 36 -2.35 -5.87 5.44
N SER A 37 -1.97 -7.13 5.70
CA SER A 37 -2.14 -7.79 6.99
C SER A 37 -0.80 -8.06 7.65
N VAL A 38 -0.72 -7.88 8.95
CA VAL A 38 0.42 -8.23 9.81
C VAL A 38 -0.08 -9.02 11.02
N ASP A 39 0.79 -9.83 11.61
CA ASP A 39 0.45 -10.60 12.80
C ASP A 39 0.12 -9.66 13.98
N TYR A 40 -0.88 -10.04 14.77
CA TYR A 40 -1.40 -9.29 15.91
C TYR A 40 -1.67 -10.25 17.09
N LEU A 41 -0.71 -11.14 17.35
CA LEU A 41 -0.82 -12.27 18.26
C LEU A 41 -0.40 -11.91 19.69
N ASP A 42 0.87 -11.58 19.85
CA ASP A 42 1.48 -11.24 21.15
C ASP A 42 1.67 -9.72 21.31
N GLU A 43 2.06 -9.30 22.51
CA GLU A 43 2.24 -7.87 22.82
C GLU A 43 3.34 -7.19 22.00
N GLU A 44 4.35 -7.94 21.54
CA GLU A 44 5.40 -7.39 20.68
C GLU A 44 4.88 -7.14 19.27
N ASP A 45 4.10 -8.08 18.72
CA ASP A 45 3.40 -7.94 17.44
C ASP A 45 2.40 -6.78 17.46
N LYS A 46 1.56 -6.72 18.50
CA LYS A 46 0.59 -5.62 18.66
C LYS A 46 1.27 -4.27 18.71
N ARG A 47 2.31 -4.12 19.56
CA ARG A 47 3.06 -2.87 19.67
C ARG A 47 3.65 -2.45 18.32
N ARG A 48 4.23 -3.40 17.55
CA ARG A 48 4.80 -3.12 16.23
C ARG A 48 3.73 -2.70 15.22
N ALA A 49 2.61 -3.42 15.17
CA ALA A 49 1.51 -3.12 14.25
C ALA A 49 0.87 -1.77 14.58
N ASP A 50 0.64 -1.47 15.86
CA ASP A 50 0.11 -0.20 16.34
C ASP A 50 1.06 0.97 16.05
N GLU A 51 2.37 0.77 16.22
CA GLU A 51 3.37 1.76 15.84
C GLU A 51 3.36 2.06 14.33
N GLU A 52 3.22 1.03 13.49
CA GLU A 52 3.11 1.21 12.04
C GLU A 52 1.86 2.01 11.67
N VAL A 53 0.70 1.66 12.24
CA VAL A 53 -0.56 2.40 12.05
C VAL A 53 -0.45 3.84 12.56
N ALA A 54 0.16 4.04 13.73
CA ALA A 54 0.37 5.37 14.31
C ALA A 54 1.30 6.24 13.46
N GLN A 55 2.31 5.66 12.81
CA GLN A 55 3.16 6.37 11.88
C GLN A 55 2.37 6.78 10.63
N MET A 56 1.67 5.84 9.99
CA MET A 56 0.94 6.13 8.75
C MET A 56 -0.21 7.11 8.95
N SER A 57 -0.93 7.03 10.07
CA SER A 57 -2.05 7.95 10.37
C SER A 57 -1.61 9.40 10.59
N ARG A 58 -0.34 9.64 10.90
CA ARG A 58 0.23 10.99 11.03
C ARG A 58 0.72 11.57 9.70
N LEU A 59 0.81 10.77 8.65
CA LEU A 59 1.30 11.19 7.35
C LEU A 59 0.12 11.61 6.48
N ASP A 60 -0.02 12.92 6.27
CA ASP A 60 -0.99 13.50 5.34
C ASP A 60 -0.26 14.30 4.27
N SER A 61 0.00 13.66 3.14
CA SER A 61 0.70 14.26 1.99
C SER A 61 0.30 13.55 0.71
N ARG A 62 0.16 14.30 -0.39
CA ARG A 62 -0.09 13.75 -1.73
C ARG A 62 0.98 12.80 -2.24
N PHE A 63 2.17 12.80 -1.62
CA PHE A 63 3.31 11.97 -2.00
C PHE A 63 3.49 10.74 -1.11
N ILE A 64 2.55 10.50 -0.18
CA ILE A 64 2.59 9.38 0.75
C ILE A 64 1.29 8.59 0.61
N VAL A 65 1.41 7.26 0.55
CA VAL A 65 0.27 6.36 0.50
C VAL A 65 -0.58 6.54 1.76
N ARG A 66 -1.83 6.92 1.57
CA ARG A 66 -2.77 7.15 2.67
C ARG A 66 -3.32 5.86 3.26
N LEU A 67 -3.36 5.83 4.58
CA LEU A 67 -4.10 4.85 5.37
C LEU A 67 -5.58 5.27 5.43
N ILE A 68 -6.46 4.43 4.89
CA ILE A 68 -7.90 4.71 4.77
C ILE A 68 -8.67 4.16 5.96
N ASP A 69 -8.37 2.94 6.40
CA ASP A 69 -9.03 2.27 7.52
C ASP A 69 -8.11 1.20 8.13
N THR A 70 -8.39 0.81 9.38
CA THR A 70 -7.71 -0.29 10.06
C THR A 70 -8.71 -1.14 10.84
N PHE A 71 -8.47 -2.45 10.89
CA PHE A 71 -9.28 -3.37 11.68
C PHE A 71 -8.50 -4.63 12.05
N VAL A 72 -8.85 -5.25 13.17
CA VAL A 72 -8.25 -6.50 13.63
C VAL A 72 -9.23 -7.64 13.42
N GLN A 73 -8.76 -8.75 12.84
CA GLN A 73 -9.57 -9.95 12.64
C GLN A 73 -8.67 -11.18 12.54
N ASN A 74 -9.07 -12.31 13.14
CA ASN A 74 -8.31 -13.57 13.08
C ASN A 74 -6.83 -13.41 13.49
N ASP A 75 -6.58 -12.67 14.57
CA ASP A 75 -5.23 -12.37 15.07
C ASP A 75 -4.29 -11.69 14.07
N GLU A 76 -4.85 -11.04 13.04
CA GLU A 76 -4.14 -10.18 12.10
C GLU A 76 -4.68 -8.74 12.20
N LEU A 77 -3.79 -7.75 12.15
CA LEU A 77 -4.16 -6.35 11.93
C LEU A 77 -4.14 -6.08 10.43
N PHE A 78 -5.26 -5.56 9.93
CA PHE A 78 -5.45 -5.17 8.54
C PHE A 78 -5.36 -3.65 8.40
N MET A 79 -4.57 -3.22 7.43
CA MET A 79 -4.47 -1.84 6.95
C MET A 79 -5.07 -1.76 5.56
N VAL A 80 -6.10 -0.93 5.41
CA VAL A 80 -6.70 -0.58 4.12
C VAL A 80 -6.02 0.69 3.65
N MET A 81 -5.26 0.58 2.56
CA MET A 81 -4.47 1.66 1.99
C MET A 81 -5.01 2.01 0.61
N GLU A 82 -4.79 3.24 0.16
CA GLU A 82 -5.08 3.61 -1.22
C GLU A 82 -4.23 2.81 -2.21
N TYR A 83 -4.76 2.61 -3.42
CA TYR A 83 -4.06 1.89 -4.47
C TYR A 83 -3.35 2.86 -5.43
N CYS A 84 -2.04 2.66 -5.64
CA CYS A 84 -1.25 3.38 -6.63
C CYS A 84 -1.21 2.58 -7.95
N PRO A 85 -1.93 3.02 -9.01
CA PRO A 85 -2.06 2.25 -10.25
C PRO A 85 -0.75 2.12 -11.04
N ASP A 86 0.13 3.11 -10.94
CA ASP A 86 1.39 3.18 -11.69
C ASP A 86 2.50 2.28 -11.13
N GLY A 87 2.25 1.60 -10.01
CA GLY A 87 3.19 0.65 -9.42
C GLY A 87 4.33 1.33 -8.66
N ASP A 88 5.49 0.67 -8.62
CA ASP A 88 6.66 1.15 -7.88
C ASP A 88 7.65 1.93 -8.75
N LEU A 89 8.37 2.84 -8.09
CA LEU A 89 9.34 3.71 -8.74
C LEU A 89 10.55 2.94 -9.27
N ARG A 90 10.88 1.75 -8.73
CA ARG A 90 12.03 0.96 -9.20
C ARG A 90 11.78 0.45 -10.60
N ASN A 91 10.63 -0.19 -10.85
CA ASN A 91 10.26 -0.63 -12.19
C ASN A 91 10.16 0.57 -13.14
N THR A 92 9.64 1.69 -12.67
CA THR A 92 9.58 2.93 -13.46
C THR A 92 10.98 3.39 -13.88
N ILE A 93 11.95 3.40 -12.96
CA ILE A 93 13.35 3.74 -13.26
C ILE A 93 13.94 2.75 -14.27
N ASP A 94 13.70 1.45 -14.09
CA ASP A 94 14.23 0.41 -14.99
C ASP A 94 13.69 0.57 -16.43
N GLU A 95 12.43 0.98 -16.60
CA GLU A 95 11.89 1.31 -17.92
C GLU A 95 12.48 2.62 -18.49
N LEU A 96 12.62 3.66 -17.66
CA LEU A 96 13.22 4.93 -18.07
C LEU A 96 14.67 4.77 -18.54
N GLN A 97 15.43 3.84 -17.95
CA GLN A 97 16.81 3.57 -18.34
C GLN A 97 16.95 3.01 -19.77
N LYS A 98 15.88 2.45 -20.34
CA LYS A 98 15.85 1.94 -21.72
C LYS A 98 15.66 3.05 -22.76
N LEU A 99 15.28 4.26 -22.33
CA LEU A 99 15.03 5.40 -23.22
C LEU A 99 16.32 6.15 -23.57
N PRO A 100 16.39 6.80 -24.74
CA PRO A 100 17.46 7.75 -25.06
C PRO A 100 17.53 8.88 -24.03
N GLU A 101 18.73 9.35 -23.72
CA GLU A 101 18.97 10.33 -22.65
C GLU A 101 18.08 11.57 -22.74
N LYS A 102 17.91 12.13 -23.93
CA LYS A 102 17.07 13.32 -24.15
C LYS A 102 15.62 13.09 -23.74
N GLU A 103 15.05 11.93 -24.07
CA GLU A 103 13.68 11.58 -23.71
C GLU A 103 13.58 11.26 -22.21
N ARG A 104 14.54 10.50 -21.69
CA ARG A 104 14.62 10.14 -20.27
C ARG A 104 14.61 11.36 -19.36
N ILE A 105 15.38 12.42 -19.68
CA ILE A 105 15.44 13.65 -18.87
C ILE A 105 14.06 14.31 -18.76
N ILE A 106 13.33 14.41 -19.87
CA ILE A 106 11.99 15.02 -19.91
C ILE A 106 11.03 14.21 -19.02
N ARG A 107 11.00 12.89 -19.18
CA ARG A 107 10.13 12.00 -18.42
C ARG A 107 10.41 12.00 -16.91
N VAL A 108 11.69 12.07 -16.52
CA VAL A 108 12.06 12.17 -15.11
C VAL A 108 11.49 13.45 -14.49
N TRP A 109 11.60 14.59 -15.18
CA TRP A 109 11.06 15.86 -14.70
C TRP A 109 9.53 15.84 -14.48
N GLU A 110 8.78 15.13 -15.31
CA GLU A 110 7.33 14.97 -15.16
C GLU A 110 6.94 14.20 -13.89
N ILE A 111 7.82 13.32 -13.41
CA ILE A 111 7.58 12.45 -12.24
C ILE A 111 8.05 13.15 -10.96
N VAL A 112 9.28 13.67 -10.94
CA VAL A 112 9.89 14.20 -9.70
C VAL A 112 9.68 15.70 -9.50
N GLY A 113 9.25 16.43 -10.53
CA GLY A 113 9.06 17.88 -10.48
C GLY A 113 7.67 18.35 -10.00
N GLN A 114 6.84 17.44 -9.46
CA GLN A 114 5.44 17.70 -9.08
C GLN A 114 5.24 18.36 -7.71
#